data_AF-A0AAV6C633-F1
#
_entry.id   AF-A0AAV6C633-F1
#
_cell.length_a   1.000
_cell.length_b   1.000
_cell.length_c   1.000
_cell.angle_alpha   90.00
_cell.angle_beta   90.00
_cell.angle_gamma   90.00
#
_symmetry.space_group_name_H-M   'P 1'
#
loop_
_entity.id
_entity.type
_entity.pdbx_description
1 polymer ?
#
loop_
_entity_poly.entity_id
_entity_poly.type
_entity_poly.pdbx_seq_one_letter_code
_entity_poly.pdbx_strand_id
1 'polypeptide(L)'
;MSAETAVIANVTENSWTLHRTYGTFFIQGVPAREPIAGDVDAPGPEGRTPASRHACALTVVTPRTSVMDLGDRRTMELHVSAREIAEDLCREINGDAGEDSFLGVFVCAGDEPSEEELAAAGRRLEAFYRRKVAEADREWARSHSHLFLDDLQRRAARMLGLEREWNYELRESAECPGCGERLKPNVAVCKSCGAILNREKAAQLGLVPAAASPGDSIDANAPAPPAHTRAKHHHPQPATA
;
A
#
# COMPACT_ATOMS: atom_id res chain seq x y z
N MET A 1 -34.41 4.41 -24.27
CA MET A 1 -33.19 4.23 -25.06
C MET A 1 -32.05 4.28 -24.06
N SER A 2 -31.39 3.16 -23.78
CA SER A 2 -30.24 3.18 -22.87
C SER A 2 -29.17 4.07 -23.47
N ALA A 3 -28.67 5.04 -22.70
CA ALA A 3 -27.56 5.86 -23.14
C ALA A 3 -26.34 4.93 -23.34
N GLU A 4 -25.68 5.05 -24.48
CA GLU A 4 -24.46 4.30 -24.79
C GLU A 4 -23.34 4.76 -23.85
N THR A 5 -23.04 3.98 -22.81
CA THR A 5 -21.98 4.27 -21.85
C THR A 5 -20.74 3.43 -22.13
N ALA A 6 -19.57 3.92 -21.69
CA ALA A 6 -18.33 3.15 -21.67
C ALA A 6 -17.73 3.20 -20.26
N VAL A 7 -16.98 2.16 -19.87
CA VAL A 7 -16.39 2.06 -18.54
C VAL A 7 -14.87 2.02 -18.65
N ILE A 8 -14.21 2.93 -17.94
CA ILE A 8 -12.75 2.93 -17.77
C ILE A 8 -12.44 2.22 -16.46
N ALA A 9 -11.51 1.27 -16.50
CA ALA A 9 -10.92 0.64 -15.32
C ALA A 9 -9.50 1.18 -15.09
N ASN A 10 -9.21 1.53 -13.83
CA ASN A 10 -7.88 1.90 -13.35
C ASN A 10 -7.42 0.91 -12.29
N VAL A 11 -6.32 0.22 -12.55
CA VAL A 11 -5.75 -0.79 -11.63
C VAL A 11 -4.67 -0.22 -10.70
N THR A 12 -4.50 1.11 -10.70
CA THR A 12 -3.49 1.81 -9.89
C THR A 12 -4.13 2.76 -8.88
N GLU A 13 -3.36 3.16 -7.87
CA GLU A 13 -3.76 4.15 -6.88
C GLU A 13 -3.84 5.59 -7.43
N ASN A 14 -3.27 5.85 -8.61
CA ASN A 14 -3.20 7.20 -9.17
C ASN A 14 -4.57 7.62 -9.71
N SER A 15 -5.01 8.81 -9.33
CA SER A 15 -6.19 9.45 -9.92
C SER A 15 -5.77 10.50 -10.94
N TRP A 16 -6.60 10.72 -11.96
CA TRP A 16 -6.30 11.59 -13.09
C TRP A 16 -7.40 12.61 -13.30
N THR A 17 -7.03 13.86 -13.53
CA THR A 17 -7.95 14.91 -13.99
C THR A 17 -7.54 15.30 -15.39
N LEU A 18 -8.42 15.09 -16.37
CA LEU A 18 -8.16 15.40 -17.78
C LEU A 18 -9.13 16.47 -18.28
N HIS A 19 -8.59 17.44 -19.01
CA HIS A 19 -9.35 18.47 -19.69
C HIS A 19 -9.29 18.23 -21.19
N ARG A 20 -10.45 17.96 -21.81
CA ARG A 20 -10.59 17.74 -23.25
C ARG A 20 -11.59 18.73 -23.84
N THR A 21 -11.63 18.80 -25.17
CA THR A 21 -12.58 19.64 -25.92
C THR A 21 -14.05 19.30 -25.64
N TYR A 22 -14.32 18.08 -25.19
CA TYR A 22 -15.63 17.58 -24.77
C TYR A 22 -15.81 17.59 -23.24
N GLY A 23 -14.91 18.26 -22.49
CA GLY A 23 -15.07 18.61 -21.08
C GLY A 23 -14.04 17.97 -20.14
N THR A 24 -14.30 18.10 -18.83
CA THR A 24 -13.40 17.61 -17.76
C THR A 24 -13.83 16.23 -17.27
N PHE A 25 -12.84 15.36 -17.05
CA PHE A 25 -13.03 13.99 -16.55
C PHE A 25 -12.13 13.74 -15.35
N PHE A 26 -12.66 13.01 -14.37
CA PHE A 26 -11.92 12.55 -13.21
C PHE A 26 -11.91 11.02 -13.22
N ILE A 27 -10.74 10.44 -13.47
CA ILE A 27 -10.53 8.99 -13.45
C ILE A 27 -10.00 8.63 -12.07
N GLN A 28 -10.80 7.90 -11.30
CA GLN A 28 -10.43 7.51 -9.95
C GLN A 28 -9.33 6.45 -9.95
N GLY A 29 -8.42 6.57 -8.99
CA GLY A 29 -7.51 5.50 -8.61
C GLY A 29 -8.16 4.54 -7.61
N VAL A 30 -7.59 3.35 -7.48
CA VAL A 30 -7.96 2.41 -6.43
C VAL A 30 -7.67 3.08 -5.09
N PRO A 31 -8.66 3.19 -4.18
CA PRO A 31 -8.40 3.79 -2.87
C PRO A 31 -7.30 2.98 -2.17
N ALA A 32 -6.32 3.69 -1.60
CA ALA A 32 -5.33 3.06 -0.73
C ALA A 32 -6.11 2.31 0.36
N ARG A 33 -5.94 0.98 0.41
CA ARG A 33 -6.56 0.16 1.43
C ARG A 33 -5.99 0.63 2.76
N GLU A 34 -6.83 1.19 3.64
CA GLU A 34 -6.38 1.49 5.01
C GLU A 34 -5.76 0.21 5.57
N PRO A 35 -4.55 0.27 6.15
CA PRO A 35 -4.03 -0.87 6.89
C PRO A 35 -5.05 -1.17 7.97
N ILE A 36 -5.72 -2.32 7.85
CA ILE A 36 -6.63 -2.78 8.90
C ILE A 36 -5.76 -2.86 10.15
N ALA A 37 -6.13 -2.12 11.20
CA ALA A 37 -5.45 -2.15 12.49
C ALA A 37 -5.47 -3.60 13.00
N GLY A 38 -4.38 -4.33 12.76
CA GLY A 38 -4.31 -5.78 12.93
C GLY A 38 -3.32 -6.49 11.98
N ASP A 39 -3.01 -5.93 10.81
CA ASP A 39 -2.04 -6.54 9.85
C ASP A 39 -0.57 -6.18 10.16
N VAL A 40 -0.23 -5.97 11.44
CA VAL A 40 1.15 -5.67 11.88
C VAL A 40 2.07 -6.90 11.85
N ASP A 41 1.52 -8.09 11.62
CA ASP A 41 2.26 -9.36 11.53
C ASP A 41 2.39 -9.90 10.08
N ALA A 42 2.19 -9.06 9.07
CA ALA A 42 2.59 -9.43 7.72
C ALA A 42 4.13 -9.60 7.70
N PRO A 43 4.67 -10.81 7.38
CA PRO A 43 6.09 -10.97 7.17
C PRO A 43 6.53 -10.02 6.05
N GLY A 44 7.83 -9.70 6.00
CA GLY A 44 8.43 -8.81 4.98
C GLY A 44 8.09 -9.20 3.53
N PRO A 45 8.68 -8.54 2.52
CA PRO A 45 8.21 -8.55 1.12
C PRO A 45 8.07 -9.92 0.43
N GLU A 46 8.39 -11.04 1.09
CA GLU A 46 8.35 -12.41 0.58
C GLU A 46 7.04 -13.17 0.89
N GLY A 47 6.06 -12.55 1.56
CA GLY A 47 4.85 -13.26 2.03
C GLY A 47 3.50 -12.63 1.68
N ARG A 48 3.41 -11.77 0.66
CA ARG A 48 2.13 -11.18 0.25
C ARG A 48 1.29 -12.24 -0.49
N THR A 49 0.50 -13.02 0.24
CA THR A 49 -0.52 -13.90 -0.34
C THR A 49 -1.42 -13.08 -1.28
N PRO A 50 -1.65 -13.49 -2.54
CA PRO A 50 -2.34 -12.68 -3.57
C PRO A 50 -3.87 -12.67 -3.38
N ALA A 51 -4.34 -12.50 -2.15
CA ALA A 51 -5.75 -12.57 -1.78
C ALA A 51 -6.39 -11.17 -1.69
N SER A 52 -6.34 -10.42 -2.79
CA SER A 52 -7.50 -9.63 -3.20
C SER A 52 -7.55 -9.63 -4.71
N ARG A 53 -8.62 -10.21 -5.26
CA ARG A 53 -9.08 -9.97 -6.64
C ARG A 53 -8.78 -8.53 -7.01
N HIS A 54 -7.82 -8.33 -7.90
CA HIS A 54 -7.57 -7.17 -8.76
C HIS A 54 -8.56 -6.02 -8.50
N ALA A 55 -8.36 -5.27 -7.42
CA ALA A 55 -9.22 -4.14 -7.11
C ALA A 55 -8.93 -3.09 -8.18
N CYS A 56 -9.96 -2.66 -8.90
CA CYS A 56 -9.89 -1.59 -9.88
C CYS A 56 -10.92 -0.53 -9.56
N ALA A 57 -10.58 0.74 -9.81
CA ALA A 57 -11.54 1.83 -9.77
C ALA A 57 -12.21 1.94 -11.14
N LEU A 58 -13.54 2.06 -11.14
CA LEU A 58 -14.35 2.18 -12.35
C LEU A 58 -14.81 3.62 -12.54
N THR A 59 -14.69 4.13 -13.76
CA THR A 59 -15.21 5.44 -14.15
C THR A 59 -16.15 5.28 -15.34
N VAL A 60 -17.42 5.64 -15.15
CA VAL A 60 -18.42 5.61 -16.21
C VAL A 60 -18.31 6.88 -17.07
N VAL A 61 -18.19 6.67 -18.37
CA VAL A 61 -18.13 7.72 -19.39
C VAL A 61 -19.46 7.73 -20.15
N THR A 62 -19.98 8.94 -20.35
CA THR A 62 -21.19 9.20 -21.13
C THR A 62 -20.84 9.93 -22.43
N PRO A 63 -21.63 9.78 -23.49
CA PRO A 63 -21.36 10.43 -24.77
C PRO A 63 -21.58 11.94 -24.61
N ARG A 64 -20.86 12.74 -25.40
CA ARG A 64 -20.93 14.20 -25.33
C ARG A 64 -20.95 14.82 -26.71
N THR A 65 -21.59 15.99 -26.80
CA THR A 65 -21.52 16.85 -27.97
C THR A 65 -20.38 17.85 -27.78
N SER A 66 -19.41 17.83 -28.69
CA SER A 66 -18.37 18.85 -28.80
C SER A 66 -18.73 19.83 -29.89
N VAL A 67 -18.22 21.06 -29.79
CA VAL A 67 -18.42 22.10 -30.80
C VAL A 67 -17.07 22.42 -31.43
N MET A 68 -16.97 22.24 -32.73
CA MET A 68 -15.81 22.61 -33.53
C MET A 68 -16.05 23.96 -34.19
N ASP A 69 -15.14 24.92 -33.98
CA ASP A 69 -15.15 26.20 -34.69
C ASP A 69 -14.47 26.02 -36.06
N LEU A 70 -15.21 26.32 -37.12
CA LEU A 70 -14.76 26.23 -38.51
C LEU A 70 -14.34 27.60 -39.08
N GLY A 71 -14.34 28.66 -38.26
CA GLY A 71 -14.12 30.03 -38.71
C GLY A 71 -15.39 30.68 -39.29
N ASP A 72 -15.32 31.97 -39.59
CA ASP A 72 -16.44 32.76 -40.15
C ASP A 72 -17.76 32.64 -39.36
N ARG A 73 -17.68 32.51 -38.02
CA ARG A 73 -18.81 32.28 -37.11
C ARG A 73 -19.60 31.00 -37.40
N ARG A 74 -18.97 30.01 -38.05
CA ARG A 74 -19.57 28.69 -38.28
C ARG A 74 -19.07 27.72 -37.23
N THR A 75 -19.99 27.11 -36.52
CA THR A 75 -19.72 26.02 -35.60
C THR A 75 -20.33 24.73 -36.15
N MET A 76 -19.67 23.62 -35.89
CA MET A 76 -20.16 22.28 -36.19
C MET A 76 -20.28 21.49 -34.90
N GLU A 77 -21.47 20.96 -34.64
CA GLU A 77 -21.68 20.01 -33.54
C GLU A 77 -21.16 18.64 -33.95
N LEU A 78 -20.27 18.10 -33.12
CA LEU A 78 -19.70 16.77 -33.26
C LEU A 78 -20.19 15.92 -32.11
N HIS A 79 -20.91 14.85 -32.43
CA HIS A 79 -21.25 13.84 -31.46
C HIS A 79 -20.03 12.94 -31.23
N VAL A 80 -19.58 12.83 -29.99
CA VAL A 80 -18.48 11.95 -29.59
C VAL A 80 -19.06 10.85 -28.71
N SER A 81 -18.90 9.60 -29.13
CA SER A 81 -19.41 8.45 -28.38
C SER A 81 -18.68 8.28 -27.04
N ALA A 82 -19.33 7.62 -26.08
CA ALA A 82 -18.70 7.33 -24.79
C ALA A 82 -17.44 6.47 -24.96
N ARG A 83 -17.43 5.55 -25.92
CA ARG A 83 -16.29 4.69 -26.25
C ARG A 83 -15.10 5.51 -26.73
N GLU A 84 -15.31 6.41 -27.71
CA GLU A 84 -14.24 7.25 -28.25
C GLU A 84 -13.64 8.16 -27.18
N ILE A 85 -14.49 8.75 -26.32
CA ILE A 85 -14.04 9.52 -25.16
C ILE A 85 -13.19 8.65 -24.25
N ALA A 86 -13.67 7.45 -23.89
CA ALA A 86 -12.96 6.57 -22.98
C ALA A 86 -11.58 6.14 -23.53
N GLU A 87 -11.50 5.82 -24.82
CA GLU A 87 -10.27 5.44 -25.50
C GLU A 87 -9.28 6.60 -25.60
N ASP A 88 -9.76 7.81 -25.89
CA ASP A 88 -8.93 9.02 -25.92
C ASP A 88 -8.35 9.33 -24.53
N LEU A 89 -9.16 9.27 -23.47
CA LEU A 89 -8.70 9.45 -22.10
C LEU A 89 -7.66 8.39 -21.69
N CYS A 90 -7.89 7.12 -22.02
CA CYS A 90 -6.93 6.06 -21.74
C CYS A 90 -5.62 6.25 -22.51
N ARG A 91 -5.68 6.73 -23.75
CA ARG A 91 -4.49 7.00 -24.57
C ARG A 91 -3.67 8.15 -23.99
N GLU A 92 -4.34 9.23 -23.59
CA GLU A 92 -3.70 10.40 -22.99
C GLU A 92 -2.98 10.01 -21.69
N ILE A 93 -3.69 9.33 -20.77
CA ILE A 93 -3.11 8.89 -19.49
C ILE A 93 -1.94 7.94 -19.73
N ASN A 94 -2.13 6.89 -20.55
CA ASN A 94 -1.06 5.93 -20.80
C ASN A 94 0.05 6.47 -21.69
N GLY A 95 -0.07 7.68 -22.26
CA GLY A 95 0.98 8.33 -23.03
C GLY A 95 1.84 9.28 -22.21
N ASP A 96 1.36 9.72 -21.04
CA ASP A 96 2.00 10.73 -20.20
C ASP A 96 3.42 10.33 -19.73
N ALA A 97 3.68 9.02 -19.62
CA ALA A 97 4.96 8.48 -19.17
C ALA A 97 5.92 8.08 -20.31
N GLY A 98 5.64 8.52 -21.54
CA GLY A 98 6.48 8.32 -22.73
C GLY A 98 5.99 7.22 -23.69
N GLU A 99 6.81 6.93 -24.69
CA GLU A 99 6.51 5.89 -25.70
C GLU A 99 6.34 4.50 -25.06
N ASP A 100 5.38 3.74 -25.56
CA ASP A 100 4.99 2.41 -25.07
C ASP A 100 4.71 2.35 -23.55
N SER A 101 4.33 3.48 -22.95
CA SER A 101 3.99 3.51 -21.54
C SER A 101 2.58 2.95 -21.27
N PHE A 102 2.40 2.47 -20.04
CA PHE A 102 1.14 1.92 -19.59
C PHE A 102 1.00 2.18 -18.09
N LEU A 103 0.11 3.12 -17.74
CA LEU A 103 -0.14 3.58 -16.38
C LEU A 103 -1.34 2.88 -15.74
N GLY A 104 -1.75 1.73 -16.30
CA GLY A 104 -2.74 0.85 -15.70
C GLY A 104 -4.19 1.28 -15.91
N VAL A 105 -4.46 2.09 -16.94
CA VAL A 105 -5.83 2.52 -17.29
C VAL A 105 -6.25 1.90 -18.61
N PHE A 106 -7.46 1.34 -18.69
CA PHE A 106 -7.99 0.75 -19.92
C PHE A 106 -9.51 0.85 -20.02
N VAL A 107 -10.05 0.72 -21.23
CA VAL A 107 -11.50 0.68 -21.50
C VAL A 107 -11.98 -0.76 -21.42
N CYS A 108 -13.02 -1.01 -20.61
CA CYS A 108 -13.64 -2.32 -20.47
C CYS A 108 -14.43 -2.68 -21.74
N ALA A 109 -14.47 -3.96 -22.09
CA ALA A 109 -15.32 -4.45 -23.17
C ALA A 109 -16.82 -4.31 -22.86
N GLY A 110 -17.20 -4.38 -21.57
CA GLY A 110 -18.58 -4.19 -21.10
C GLY A 110 -18.66 -3.23 -19.91
N ASP A 111 -19.71 -3.35 -19.12
CA ASP A 111 -19.97 -2.49 -17.95
C ASP A 111 -19.02 -2.78 -16.77
N GLU A 112 -18.41 -3.97 -16.75
CA GLU A 112 -17.44 -4.39 -15.76
C GLU A 112 -16.23 -5.04 -16.44
N PRO A 113 -15.00 -4.88 -15.88
CA PRO A 113 -13.82 -5.52 -16.43
C PRO A 113 -13.84 -7.02 -16.15
N SER A 114 -13.52 -7.81 -17.16
CA SER A 114 -13.30 -9.24 -17.02
C SER A 114 -12.00 -9.55 -16.28
N GLU A 115 -11.92 -10.75 -15.70
CA GLU A 115 -10.69 -11.23 -15.06
C GLU A 115 -9.52 -11.31 -16.05
N GLU A 116 -9.81 -11.64 -17.32
CA GLU A 116 -8.80 -11.67 -18.39
C GLU A 116 -8.25 -10.28 -18.71
N GLU A 117 -9.11 -9.26 -18.78
CA GLU A 117 -8.69 -7.87 -18.99
C GLU A 117 -7.85 -7.35 -17.83
N LEU A 118 -8.25 -7.65 -16.58
CA LEU A 118 -7.50 -7.27 -15.39
C LEU A 118 -6.12 -7.95 -15.36
N ALA A 119 -6.06 -9.24 -15.67
CA ALA A 119 -4.80 -9.97 -15.75
C ALA A 119 -3.91 -9.44 -16.89
N ALA A 120 -4.49 -9.10 -18.05
CA ALA A 120 -3.75 -8.52 -19.17
C ALA A 120 -3.21 -7.12 -18.83
N ALA A 121 -4.01 -6.27 -18.18
CA ALA A 121 -3.59 -4.97 -17.68
C ALA A 121 -2.46 -5.12 -16.65
N GLY A 122 -2.60 -6.04 -15.70
CA GLY A 122 -1.55 -6.35 -14.72
C GLY A 122 -0.22 -6.72 -15.37
N ARG A 123 -0.23 -7.63 -16.35
CA ARG A 123 1.00 -8.02 -17.09
C ARG A 123 1.64 -6.85 -17.82
N ARG A 124 0.84 -6.00 -18.48
CA ARG A 124 1.35 -4.81 -19.19
C ARG A 124 1.97 -3.79 -18.22
N LEU A 125 1.32 -3.56 -17.09
CA LEU A 125 1.78 -2.64 -16.05
C LEU A 125 3.08 -3.13 -15.43
N GLU A 126 3.14 -4.42 -15.07
CA GLU A 126 4.33 -5.04 -14.52
C GLU A 126 5.50 -4.97 -15.51
N ALA A 127 5.27 -5.28 -16.78
CA ALA A 127 6.28 -5.17 -17.83
C ALA A 127 6.79 -3.73 -18.00
N PHE A 128 5.90 -2.74 -17.89
CA PHE A 128 6.28 -1.32 -17.92
C PHE A 128 7.12 -0.92 -16.70
N TYR A 129 6.70 -1.31 -15.49
CA TYR A 129 7.44 -1.03 -14.26
C TYR A 129 8.82 -1.67 -14.23
N ARG A 130 8.96 -2.90 -14.75
CA ARG A 130 10.28 -3.53 -14.89
C ARG A 130 11.21 -2.72 -15.78
N ARG A 131 10.70 -2.13 -16.88
CA ARG A 131 11.51 -1.23 -17.73
C ARG A 131 11.92 0.04 -16.98
N LYS A 132 11.00 0.65 -16.22
CA LYS A 132 11.32 1.85 -15.42
C LYS A 132 12.37 1.58 -14.35
N VAL A 133 12.29 0.45 -13.65
CA VAL A 133 13.33 0.04 -12.70
C VAL A 133 14.67 -0.17 -13.40
N ALA A 134 14.69 -0.79 -14.58
CA ALA A 134 15.93 -0.96 -15.34
C ALA A 134 16.51 0.37 -15.88
N GLU A 135 15.67 1.36 -16.19
CA GLU A 135 16.10 2.74 -16.48
C GLU A 135 16.76 3.39 -15.25
N ALA A 136 16.11 3.28 -14.09
CA ALA A 136 16.64 3.80 -12.83
C ALA A 136 17.96 3.15 -12.42
N ASP A 137 18.07 1.82 -12.55
CA ASP A 137 19.30 1.08 -12.24
C ASP A 137 20.48 1.56 -13.13
N ARG A 138 20.23 1.82 -14.42
CA ARG A 138 21.25 2.38 -15.33
C ARG A 138 21.67 3.79 -14.93
N GLU A 139 20.70 4.63 -14.56
CA GLU A 139 20.97 6.01 -14.16
C GLU A 139 21.75 6.06 -12.84
N TRP A 140 21.39 5.20 -11.88
CA TRP A 140 22.10 5.04 -10.62
C TRP A 140 23.53 4.58 -10.84
N ALA A 141 23.75 3.55 -11.67
CA ALA A 141 25.10 3.07 -11.99
C ALA A 141 25.99 4.16 -12.57
N ARG A 142 25.41 5.11 -13.34
CA ARG A 142 26.14 6.22 -13.95
C ARG A 142 26.43 7.37 -12.98
N SER A 143 25.43 7.78 -12.21
CA SER A 143 25.48 9.05 -11.47
C SER A 143 25.54 8.90 -9.95
N HIS A 144 25.10 7.76 -9.39
CA HIS A 144 24.85 7.55 -7.96
C HIS A 144 24.11 8.73 -7.29
N SER A 145 23.21 9.38 -8.04
CA SER A 145 22.50 10.57 -7.58
C SER A 145 21.00 10.36 -7.66
N HIS A 146 20.34 10.54 -6.52
CA HIS A 146 18.88 10.45 -6.42
C HIS A 146 18.15 11.54 -7.22
N LEU A 147 18.84 12.61 -7.64
CA LEU A 147 18.27 13.72 -8.41
C LEU A 147 17.87 13.34 -9.83
N PHE A 148 18.47 12.29 -10.40
CA PHE A 148 18.16 11.84 -11.76
C PHE A 148 17.08 10.76 -11.81
N LEU A 149 16.52 10.40 -10.65
CA LEU A 149 15.51 9.35 -10.54
C LEU A 149 14.14 9.95 -10.35
N ASP A 150 13.21 9.60 -11.23
CA ASP A 150 11.85 10.10 -11.22
C ASP A 150 10.97 9.36 -10.19
N ASP A 151 9.84 9.97 -9.82
CA ASP A 151 8.90 9.38 -8.87
C ASP A 151 8.23 8.11 -9.43
N LEU A 152 8.12 7.99 -10.76
CA LEU A 152 7.52 6.83 -11.41
C LEU A 152 8.41 5.59 -11.27
N GLN A 153 9.73 5.74 -11.33
CA GLN A 153 10.74 4.72 -11.12
C GLN A 153 10.71 4.22 -9.67
N ARG A 154 10.61 5.15 -8.70
CA ARG A 154 10.45 4.81 -7.27
C ARG A 154 9.15 4.06 -7.02
N ARG A 155 8.04 4.56 -7.58
CA ARG A 155 6.74 3.87 -7.52
C ARG A 155 6.82 2.47 -8.15
N ALA A 156 7.46 2.33 -9.31
CA ALA A 156 7.64 1.05 -9.98
C ALA A 156 8.40 0.05 -9.08
N ALA A 157 9.48 0.47 -8.43
CA ALA A 157 10.20 -0.37 -7.47
C ALA A 157 9.31 -0.79 -6.29
N ARG A 158 8.55 0.14 -5.70
CA ARG A 158 7.61 -0.14 -4.60
C ARG A 158 6.51 -1.13 -5.01
N MET A 159 5.93 -0.93 -6.19
CA MET A 159 4.86 -1.79 -6.72
C MET A 159 5.35 -3.19 -7.06
N LEU A 160 6.61 -3.33 -7.49
CA LEU A 160 7.25 -4.62 -7.73
C LEU A 160 7.84 -5.25 -6.45
N GLY A 161 7.81 -4.56 -5.31
CA GLY A 161 8.40 -5.03 -4.06
C GLY A 161 9.92 -5.16 -4.11
N LEU A 162 10.59 -4.38 -4.97
CA LEU A 162 12.04 -4.45 -5.15
C LEU A 162 12.75 -3.50 -4.19
N GLU A 163 13.61 -4.06 -3.34
CA GLU A 163 14.54 -3.27 -2.54
C GLU A 163 15.73 -2.85 -3.43
N ARG A 164 15.97 -1.54 -3.51
CA ARG A 164 17.06 -0.92 -4.28
C ARG A 164 17.68 0.20 -3.47
N GLU A 165 18.99 0.34 -3.55
CA GLU A 165 19.74 1.38 -2.83
C GLU A 165 19.19 2.78 -3.11
N TRP A 166 18.89 3.05 -4.38
CA TRP A 166 18.38 4.33 -4.81
C TRP A 166 16.92 4.60 -4.42
N ASN A 167 16.17 3.55 -4.08
CA ASN A 167 14.79 3.60 -3.62
C ASN A 167 14.75 3.60 -2.09
N TYR A 168 15.34 4.63 -1.48
CA TYR A 168 15.33 4.80 -0.04
C TYR A 168 13.92 5.13 0.46
N GLU A 169 13.30 4.17 1.14
CA GLU A 169 12.07 4.39 1.90
C GLU A 169 12.44 4.69 3.36
N LEU A 170 12.07 5.87 3.85
CA LEU A 170 12.22 6.20 5.27
C LEU A 170 11.28 5.30 6.07
N ARG A 171 11.81 4.21 6.62
CA ARG A 171 11.06 3.35 7.53
C ARG A 171 10.93 4.06 8.87
N GLU A 172 9.69 4.24 9.32
CA GLU A 172 9.41 4.77 10.65
C GLU A 172 10.05 3.86 11.71
N SER A 173 10.87 4.45 12.57
CA SER A 173 11.44 3.76 13.71
C SER A 173 10.39 3.70 14.82
N ALA A 174 10.11 2.51 15.34
CA ALA A 174 9.25 2.36 16.51
C ALA A 174 10.01 2.78 17.77
N GLU A 175 9.34 3.37 18.75
CA GLU A 175 9.95 3.68 20.05
C GLU A 175 9.75 2.53 21.03
N CYS A 176 10.78 2.22 21.80
CA CYS A 176 10.69 1.22 22.85
C CYS A 176 9.74 1.68 23.96
N PRO A 177 8.65 0.95 24.27
CA PRO A 177 7.74 1.32 25.37
C PRO A 177 8.41 1.28 26.75
N GLY A 178 9.53 0.57 26.90
CA GLY A 178 10.25 0.48 28.17
C GLY A 178 11.22 1.62 28.43
N CYS A 179 11.89 2.15 27.40
CA CYS A 179 12.98 3.13 27.59
C CYS A 179 12.99 4.29 26.59
N GLY A 180 12.05 4.34 25.65
CA GLY A 180 11.94 5.41 24.63
C GLY A 180 13.01 5.37 23.52
N GLU A 181 13.88 4.35 23.49
CA GLU A 181 14.89 4.22 22.43
C GLU A 181 14.24 3.97 21.06
N ARG A 182 14.73 4.62 20.01
CA ARG A 182 14.31 4.34 18.64
C ARG A 182 14.85 3.01 18.16
N LEU A 183 13.94 2.13 17.75
CA LEU A 183 14.21 0.77 17.32
C LEU A 183 13.80 0.58 15.87
N LYS A 184 14.47 -0.35 15.20
CA LYS A 184 13.98 -0.85 13.92
C LYS A 184 12.61 -1.52 14.16
N PRO A 185 11.68 -1.43 13.20
CA PRO A 185 10.42 -2.17 13.29
C PRO A 185 10.70 -3.67 13.44
N ASN A 186 9.84 -4.36 14.18
CA ASN A 186 9.90 -5.81 14.43
C ASN A 186 11.15 -6.33 15.17
N VAL A 187 11.71 -5.55 16.09
CA VAL A 187 12.76 -6.01 17.02
C VAL A 187 12.13 -6.87 18.14
N ALA A 188 12.70 -8.04 18.45
CA ALA A 188 12.17 -8.95 19.46
C ALA A 188 12.40 -8.45 20.90
N VAL A 189 13.61 -7.94 21.16
CA VAL A 189 14.04 -7.45 22.48
C VAL A 189 14.80 -6.14 22.30
N CYS A 190 14.48 -5.14 23.13
CA CYS A 190 15.18 -3.87 23.13
C CYS A 190 16.66 -4.05 23.53
N LYS A 191 17.58 -3.56 22.70
CA LYS A 191 19.04 -3.58 22.98
C LYS A 191 19.42 -2.80 24.26
N SER A 192 18.66 -1.75 24.59
CA SER A 192 19.03 -0.79 25.63
C SER A 192 18.49 -1.18 27.01
N CYS A 193 17.26 -1.67 27.09
CA CYS A 193 16.62 -2.01 28.38
C CYS A 193 16.20 -3.47 28.51
N GLY A 194 16.37 -4.30 27.47
CA GLY A 194 15.99 -5.71 27.51
C GLY A 194 14.49 -5.98 27.49
N ALA A 195 13.64 -4.96 27.29
CA ALA A 195 12.20 -5.16 27.17
C ALA A 195 11.87 -6.07 25.99
N ILE A 196 11.02 -7.08 26.21
CA ILE A 196 10.51 -7.96 25.16
C ILE A 196 9.39 -7.21 24.43
N LEU A 197 9.60 -6.92 23.15
CA LEU A 197 8.71 -6.10 22.33
C LEU A 197 7.83 -6.94 21.43
N ASN A 198 8.38 -8.04 20.90
CA ASN A 198 7.62 -9.03 20.16
C ASN A 198 7.91 -10.40 20.77
N ARG A 199 6.92 -10.93 21.50
CA ARG A 199 7.05 -12.18 22.26
C ARG A 199 7.14 -13.40 21.35
N GLU A 200 6.45 -13.40 20.22
CA GLU A 200 6.50 -14.49 19.25
C GLU A 200 7.88 -14.62 18.62
N LYS A 201 8.45 -13.49 18.19
CA LYS A 201 9.82 -13.44 17.66
C LYS A 201 10.85 -13.76 18.73
N ALA A 202 10.63 -13.33 19.97
CA ALA A 202 11.48 -13.69 21.09
C ALA A 202 11.43 -15.20 21.40
N ALA A 203 10.26 -15.84 21.26
CA ALA A 203 10.10 -17.28 21.41
C ALA A 203 10.77 -18.06 20.26
N GLN A 204 10.62 -17.60 19.00
CA GLN A 204 11.33 -18.18 17.84
C GLN A 204 12.85 -18.12 18.00
N LEU A 205 13.37 -17.08 18.65
CA LEU A 205 14.79 -16.90 18.94
C LEU A 205 15.23 -17.57 20.27
N GLY A 206 14.33 -18.28 20.97
CA GLY A 206 14.64 -18.98 22.22
C GLY A 206 14.88 -18.07 23.43
N LEU A 207 14.54 -16.78 23.36
CA LEU A 207 14.74 -15.78 24.41
C LEU A 207 13.62 -15.81 25.48
N VAL A 208 12.47 -16.39 25.15
CA VAL A 208 11.32 -16.58 26.02
C VAL A 208 10.78 -17.98 25.76
N PRO A 209 10.30 -18.73 26.77
CA PRO A 209 9.58 -19.96 26.51
C PRO A 209 8.40 -19.66 25.57
N ALA A 210 8.31 -20.40 24.47
CA ALA A 210 7.14 -20.38 23.60
C ALA A 210 5.91 -20.61 24.49
N ALA A 211 4.98 -19.66 24.47
CA ALA A 211 3.82 -19.72 25.35
C ALA A 211 3.10 -21.05 25.10
N ALA A 212 3.06 -21.91 26.12
CA ALA A 212 2.12 -23.01 26.18
C ALA A 212 0.71 -22.41 26.02
N SER A 213 -0.07 -22.98 25.11
CA SER A 213 -1.45 -22.58 24.85
C SER A 213 -2.26 -22.51 26.15
N PRO A 214 -3.19 -21.55 26.32
CA PRO A 214 -4.07 -21.51 27.47
C PRO A 214 -5.16 -22.57 27.27
N GLY A 215 -4.87 -23.79 27.69
CA GLY A 215 -5.78 -24.91 27.52
C GLY A 215 -5.18 -26.23 27.94
N ASP A 216 -4.76 -26.34 29.20
CA ASP A 216 -4.77 -27.62 29.91
C ASP A 216 -4.90 -27.35 31.41
N SER A 217 -6.15 -27.34 31.85
CA SER A 217 -6.57 -27.52 33.24
C SER A 217 -6.35 -28.97 33.65
N ILE A 218 -5.49 -29.24 34.64
CA ILE A 218 -5.65 -30.39 35.53
C ILE A 218 -5.28 -30.00 36.97
N ASP A 219 -6.34 -29.87 37.78
CA ASP A 219 -6.55 -30.26 39.17
C ASP A 219 -5.43 -30.19 40.24
N ALA A 220 -5.79 -29.44 41.29
CA ALA A 220 -5.70 -29.76 42.72
C ALA A 220 -4.85 -30.96 43.17
N ASN A 221 -3.88 -30.71 44.07
CA ASN A 221 -3.88 -31.22 45.45
C ASN A 221 -2.50 -31.01 46.12
N ALA A 222 -2.39 -30.06 47.06
CA ALA A 222 -1.43 -30.13 48.17
C ALA A 222 -1.86 -29.20 49.32
N PRO A 223 -1.64 -29.60 50.60
CA PRO A 223 -2.46 -29.17 51.72
C PRO A 223 -1.96 -27.89 52.41
N ALA A 224 -2.90 -27.20 53.05
CA ALA A 224 -2.69 -25.96 53.77
C ALA A 224 -1.78 -26.12 55.01
N PRO A 225 -0.83 -25.20 55.26
CA PRO A 225 -0.13 -25.11 56.54
C PRO A 225 -0.98 -24.34 57.58
N PRO A 226 -0.84 -24.66 58.88
CA PRO A 226 -1.71 -24.16 59.93
C PRO A 226 -1.42 -22.71 60.34
N ALA A 227 -2.49 -22.04 60.76
CA ALA A 227 -2.48 -20.70 61.31
C ALA A 227 -1.77 -20.66 62.68
N HIS A 228 -0.79 -19.76 62.83
CA HIS A 228 -0.33 -19.30 64.13
C HIS A 228 -0.45 -17.78 64.27
N THR A 229 -1.06 -17.44 65.39
CA THR A 229 -1.48 -16.16 65.94
C THR A 229 -0.36 -15.17 66.25
N ARG A 230 -0.61 -13.90 65.90
CA ARG A 230 -0.26 -12.63 66.59
C ARG A 230 0.75 -12.68 67.75
N ALA A 231 1.78 -11.83 67.65
CA ALA A 231 2.32 -11.09 68.79
C ALA A 231 2.75 -9.67 68.38
N LYS A 232 2.30 -8.68 69.16
CA LYS A 232 2.65 -7.25 69.10
C LYS A 232 3.97 -7.03 69.84
N HIS A 233 4.86 -6.18 69.34
CA HIS A 233 5.76 -5.33 70.15
C HIS A 233 6.26 -4.16 69.25
N HIS A 234 5.73 -2.95 69.43
CA HIS A 234 6.22 -1.84 70.26
C HIS A 234 7.55 -1.21 69.80
N HIS A 235 7.42 0.07 69.45
CA HIS A 235 8.43 1.09 69.13
C HIS A 235 9.47 1.24 70.27
N PRO A 236 10.67 1.79 70.01
CA PRO A 236 10.78 3.25 70.12
C PRO A 236 11.77 3.92 69.11
N GLN A 237 11.56 5.23 68.89
CA GLN A 237 12.53 6.17 68.31
C GLN A 237 13.75 6.35 69.24
N PRO A 238 14.83 7.05 68.82
CA PRO A 238 14.86 8.49 69.12
C PRO A 238 15.63 9.42 68.14
N ALA A 239 15.21 10.69 68.23
CA ALA A 239 15.99 11.94 68.30
C ALA A 239 16.88 12.40 67.13
N THR A 240 16.32 13.37 66.42
CA THR A 240 17.02 14.53 65.86
C THR A 240 17.81 15.31 66.91
N ALA A 241 19.02 15.72 66.54
CA ALA A 241 19.70 16.93 67.01
C ALA A 241 20.36 17.59 65.78
#